data_AF-A0A524DA34-F1
#
_entry.id   AF-A0A524DA34-F1
#
_cell.length_a   1.000
_cell.length_b   1.000
_cell.length_c   1.000
_cell.angle_alpha   90.00
_cell.angle_beta   90.00
_cell.angle_gamma   90.00
#
_symmetry.space_group_name_H-M   'P 1'
#
loop_
_entity.id
_entity.type
_entity.pdbx_description
1 polymer ?
#
loop_
_entity_poly.entity_id
_entity_poly.type
_entity_poly.pdbx_seq_one_letter_code
_entity_poly.pdbx_strand_id
1 'polypeptide(L)'
;MVQIEKGFKTSFALAFIAYVAITVTFSLISAFLSGSFGIESLASYLFQSVLVPPNEAVAQLNPSNFEHFGVTTTLPPLLSGIGALIACTISAIIAGWMCGGGKKTAFISWYLIAVISSVIIYVVNIVLYAEGVGPVFDYLFGTLLAGLLIGIFYGAIAMLVNPEYY
;
A
#
# COMPACT_ATOMS: atom_id res chain seq x y z
N MET A 1 -3.11 -30.07 5.13
CA MET A 1 -3.74 -29.22 4.09
C MET A 1 -4.76 -28.23 4.68
N VAL A 2 -5.74 -28.69 5.47
CA VAL A 2 -6.79 -27.83 6.09
C VAL A 2 -6.25 -26.72 7.00
N GLN A 3 -5.20 -26.98 7.78
CA GLN A 3 -4.62 -25.99 8.70
C GLN A 3 -3.85 -24.87 7.98
N ILE A 4 -3.18 -25.20 6.87
CA ILE A 4 -2.45 -24.25 6.02
C ILE A 4 -3.44 -23.29 5.35
N GLU A 5 -4.55 -23.83 4.82
CA GLU A 5 -5.58 -23.04 4.15
C GLU A 5 -6.26 -22.06 5.12
N LYS A 6 -6.57 -22.50 6.34
CA LYS A 6 -7.14 -21.65 7.39
C LYS A 6 -6.14 -20.56 7.82
N GLY A 7 -4.88 -20.93 8.04
CA GLY A 7 -3.82 -19.98 8.40
C GLY A 7 -3.59 -18.90 7.33
N PHE A 8 -3.59 -19.30 6.06
CA PHE A 8 -3.48 -18.37 4.93
C PHE A 8 -4.68 -17.41 4.84
N LYS A 9 -5.92 -17.93 4.92
CA LYS A 9 -7.13 -17.09 4.85
C LYS A 9 -7.18 -16.07 6.00
N THR A 10 -6.83 -16.49 7.21
CA THR A 10 -6.78 -15.61 8.37
C THR A 10 -5.67 -14.57 8.25
N SER A 11 -4.46 -14.95 7.82
CA SER A 11 -3.35 -14.00 7.66
C SER A 11 -3.66 -12.96 6.57
N PHE A 12 -4.20 -13.41 5.44
CA PHE A 12 -4.62 -12.53 4.35
C PHE A 12 -5.69 -11.54 4.81
N ALA A 13 -6.76 -12.02 5.45
CA ALA A 13 -7.87 -11.16 5.88
C ALA A 13 -7.40 -10.12 6.91
N LEU A 14 -6.63 -10.53 7.92
CA LEU A 14 -6.13 -9.60 8.96
C LEU A 14 -5.14 -8.59 8.39
N ALA A 15 -4.20 -9.03 7.54
CA ALA A 15 -3.24 -8.13 6.91
C ALA A 15 -3.92 -7.13 5.96
N PHE A 16 -4.93 -7.57 5.21
CA PHE A 16 -5.72 -6.71 4.34
C PHE A 16 -6.53 -5.68 5.14
N ILE A 17 -7.19 -6.10 6.23
CA ILE A 17 -7.91 -5.19 7.11
C ILE A 17 -6.97 -4.16 7.73
N ALA A 18 -5.80 -4.58 8.23
CA ALA A 18 -4.81 -3.66 8.77
C ALA A 18 -4.31 -2.66 7.71
N TYR A 19 -4.07 -3.14 6.48
CA TYR A 19 -3.62 -2.31 5.36
C TYR A 19 -4.63 -1.21 5.07
N VAL A 20 -5.89 -1.61 4.90
CA VAL A 20 -6.99 -0.68 4.62
C VAL A 20 -7.16 0.27 5.80
N ALA A 21 -7.24 -0.22 7.04
CA ALA A 21 -7.47 0.62 8.21
C ALA A 21 -6.39 1.71 8.38
N ILE A 22 -5.12 1.35 8.29
CA ILE A 22 -4.01 2.31 8.40
C ILE A 22 -4.09 3.31 7.25
N THR A 23 -4.30 2.82 6.02
CA THR A 23 -4.36 3.71 4.86
C THR A 23 -5.56 4.67 4.96
N VAL A 24 -6.75 4.19 5.39
CA VAL A 24 -7.93 5.03 5.67
C VAL A 24 -7.56 6.12 6.67
N THR A 25 -6.94 5.75 7.81
CA THR A 25 -6.61 6.71 8.87
C THR A 25 -5.71 7.83 8.36
N PHE A 26 -4.60 7.50 7.69
CA PHE A 26 -3.68 8.51 7.15
C PHE A 26 -4.31 9.32 6.01
N SER A 27 -5.16 8.70 5.19
CA SER A 27 -5.92 9.39 4.14
C SER A 27 -6.88 10.42 4.71
N LEU A 28 -7.63 10.06 5.77
CA LEU A 28 -8.57 10.96 6.43
C LEU A 28 -7.86 12.11 7.12
N ILE A 29 -6.73 11.87 7.77
CA ILE A 29 -5.90 12.93 8.36
C ILE A 29 -5.41 13.88 7.26
N SER A 30 -4.91 13.34 6.15
CA SER A 30 -4.40 14.15 5.02
C SER A 30 -5.51 14.96 4.35
N ALA A 31 -6.70 14.35 4.17
CA ALA A 31 -7.89 15.03 3.63
C ALA A 31 -8.39 16.14 4.55
N PHE A 32 -8.41 15.91 5.87
CA PHE A 32 -8.77 16.91 6.87
C PHE A 32 -7.81 18.11 6.84
N LEU A 33 -6.50 17.86 6.78
CA LEU A 33 -5.49 18.92 6.74
C LEU A 33 -5.48 19.70 5.41
N SER A 34 -5.84 19.05 4.29
CA SER A 34 -5.93 19.68 2.97
C SER A 34 -7.30 20.33 2.68
N GLY A 35 -8.26 20.22 3.59
CA GLY A 35 -9.63 20.73 3.40
C GLY A 35 -10.40 20.08 2.24
N SER A 36 -9.93 18.95 1.72
CA SER A 36 -10.45 18.30 0.51
C SER A 36 -11.22 17.02 0.83
N PHE A 37 -12.53 17.13 1.05
CA PHE A 37 -13.43 15.99 1.29
C PHE A 37 -14.14 15.58 -0.01
N GLY A 38 -13.52 14.68 -0.77
CA GLY A 38 -14.09 14.04 -1.95
C GLY A 38 -14.02 12.51 -1.86
N ILE A 39 -14.99 11.81 -2.44
CA ILE A 39 -14.99 10.34 -2.50
C ILE A 39 -13.89 9.81 -3.44
N GLU A 40 -13.62 10.53 -4.53
CA GLU A 40 -12.59 10.20 -5.52
C GLU A 40 -11.17 10.30 -4.93
N SER A 41 -10.95 11.31 -4.09
CA SER A 41 -9.74 11.43 -3.28
C SER A 41 -9.62 10.26 -2.32
N LEU A 42 -10.71 9.85 -1.65
CA LEU A 42 -10.68 8.73 -0.70
C LEU A 42 -10.23 7.42 -1.36
N ALA A 43 -10.83 7.01 -2.48
CA ALA A 43 -10.46 5.77 -3.17
C ALA A 43 -9.00 5.78 -3.68
N SER A 44 -8.55 6.93 -4.20
CA SER A 44 -7.16 7.11 -4.63
C SER A 44 -6.20 7.03 -3.44
N TYR A 45 -6.50 7.69 -2.32
CA TYR A 45 -5.67 7.67 -1.12
C TYR A 45 -5.66 6.31 -0.42
N LEU A 46 -6.77 5.56 -0.44
CA LEU A 46 -6.94 4.27 0.25
C LEU A 46 -6.07 3.14 -0.28
N PHE A 47 -5.65 3.23 -1.54
CA PHE A 47 -4.92 2.14 -2.18
C PHE A 47 -3.59 2.59 -2.78
N GLN A 48 -3.37 3.88 -3.07
CA GLN A 48 -2.09 4.40 -3.59
C GLN A 48 -0.87 4.08 -2.72
N SER A 49 -1.05 3.76 -1.44
CA SER A 49 0.03 3.34 -0.56
C SER A 49 0.81 2.12 -1.05
N VAL A 50 0.20 1.20 -1.80
CA VAL A 50 0.90 0.05 -2.40
C VAL A 50 1.71 0.41 -3.64
N LEU A 51 1.61 1.66 -4.11
CA LEU A 51 2.29 2.15 -5.30
C LEU A 51 3.49 3.04 -4.97
N VAL A 52 3.63 3.47 -3.71
CA VAL A 52 4.74 4.32 -3.29
C VAL A 52 5.92 3.42 -2.91
N PRO A 53 6.99 3.36 -3.72
CA PRO A 53 8.13 2.53 -3.38
C PRO A 53 8.88 3.12 -2.17
N PRO A 54 9.58 2.27 -1.38
CA PRO A 54 10.18 2.72 -0.12
C PRO A 54 11.15 3.89 -0.27
N ASN A 55 11.90 3.95 -1.39
CA ASN A 55 12.82 5.05 -1.69
C ASN A 55 12.09 6.38 -1.93
N GLU A 56 10.94 6.36 -2.60
CA GLU A 56 10.14 7.58 -2.84
C GLU A 56 9.45 8.04 -1.56
N ALA A 57 8.90 7.10 -0.78
CA ALA A 57 8.32 7.43 0.51
C ALA A 57 9.36 8.02 1.47
N VAL A 58 10.60 7.51 1.49
CA VAL A 58 11.70 8.09 2.27
C VAL A 58 12.17 9.43 1.70
N ALA A 59 12.18 9.59 0.38
CA ALA A 59 12.51 10.88 -0.25
C ALA A 59 11.48 11.97 0.11
N GLN A 60 10.20 11.61 0.25
CA GLN A 60 9.15 12.51 0.74
C GLN A 60 9.39 12.94 2.20
N LEU A 61 10.15 12.17 3.00
CA LEU A 61 10.53 12.52 4.38
C LEU A 61 11.74 13.48 4.47
N ASN A 62 12.42 13.80 3.37
CA ASN A 62 13.64 14.60 3.40
C ASN A 62 13.33 16.07 3.75
N PRO A 63 13.89 16.64 4.85
CA PRO A 63 13.69 18.02 5.30
C PRO A 63 13.93 19.09 4.21
N SER A 64 14.85 18.83 3.28
CA SER A 64 15.15 19.76 2.17
C SER A 64 13.98 19.98 1.19
N ASN A 65 13.02 19.05 1.12
CA ASN A 65 11.80 19.22 0.32
C ASN A 65 10.75 20.12 1.01
N PHE A 66 10.88 20.37 2.32
CA PHE A 66 9.96 21.22 3.09
C PHE A 66 10.31 22.70 3.00
N GLU A 67 11.56 23.03 2.66
CA GLU A 67 12.01 24.42 2.49
C GLU A 67 11.56 24.99 1.13
N HIS A 68 11.33 24.14 0.13
CA HIS A 68 10.95 24.56 -1.23
C HIS A 68 9.45 24.73 -1.44
N PHE A 69 8.62 24.09 -0.61
CA PHE A 69 7.18 24.14 -0.66
C PHE A 69 6.68 24.44 0.76
N GLY A 70 6.12 25.64 0.98
CA GLY A 70 5.74 26.12 2.32
C GLY A 70 5.06 25.06 3.21
N VAL A 71 5.34 25.10 4.52
CA VAL A 71 4.99 24.07 5.52
C VAL A 71 3.52 23.63 5.50
N THR A 72 2.60 24.48 5.04
CA THR A 72 1.16 24.19 4.96
C THR A 72 0.75 23.35 3.74
N THR A 73 1.53 23.33 2.66
CA THR A 73 1.22 22.54 1.44
C THR A 73 1.97 21.20 1.37
N THR A 74 2.98 20.99 2.21
CA THR A 74 3.82 19.77 2.22
C THR A 74 3.39 18.70 3.23
N LEU A 75 2.61 19.07 4.25
CA LEU A 75 2.24 18.15 5.32
C LEU A 75 1.28 17.01 4.87
N PRO A 76 0.26 17.25 4.02
CA PRO A 76 -0.63 16.16 3.59
C PRO A 76 0.05 15.08 2.73
N PRO A 77 0.88 15.43 1.70
CA PRO A 77 1.65 14.41 0.96
C PRO A 77 2.62 13.62 1.85
N LEU A 78 3.26 14.28 2.83
CA LEU A 78 4.13 13.62 3.80
C LEU A 78 3.39 12.54 4.61
N LEU A 79 2.24 12.90 5.18
CA LEU A 79 1.45 11.98 5.99
C LEU A 79 0.90 10.82 5.17
N SER A 80 0.60 11.05 3.89
CA SER A 80 0.26 9.99 2.95
C SER A 80 1.43 9.03 2.70
N GLY A 81 2.65 9.54 2.49
CA GLY A 81 3.86 8.73 2.33
C GLY A 81 4.24 7.93 3.58
N ILE A 82 4.13 8.53 4.77
CA ILE A 82 4.30 7.84 6.06
C ILE A 82 3.25 6.75 6.22
N GLY A 83 1.98 7.08 5.96
CA GLY A 83 0.89 6.13 6.02
C GLY A 83 1.09 4.95 5.07
N ALA A 84 1.64 5.20 3.89
CA ALA A 84 1.95 4.17 2.91
C ALA A 84 3.01 3.18 3.37
N LEU A 85 4.12 3.68 3.93
CA LEU A 85 5.17 2.85 4.51
C LEU A 85 4.68 2.05 5.70
N ILE A 86 3.95 2.68 6.62
CA ILE A 86 3.45 2.03 7.84
C ILE A 86 2.42 0.98 7.48
N ALA A 87 1.48 1.27 6.57
CA ALA A 87 0.47 0.32 6.12
C ALA A 87 1.12 -0.92 5.49
N CYS A 88 2.06 -0.73 4.55
CA CYS A 88 2.72 -1.86 3.91
C CYS A 88 3.56 -2.69 4.89
N THR A 89 4.29 -2.02 5.77
CA THR A 89 5.17 -2.70 6.74
C THR A 89 4.37 -3.51 7.76
N ILE A 90 3.36 -2.90 8.40
CA ILE A 90 2.55 -3.57 9.42
C ILE A 90 1.77 -4.72 8.82
N SER A 91 1.18 -4.53 7.64
CA SER A 91 0.43 -5.59 6.97
C SER A 91 1.32 -6.73 6.50
N ALA A 92 2.53 -6.47 6.03
CA ALA A 92 3.51 -7.51 5.72
C ALA A 92 3.92 -8.30 6.98
N ILE A 93 4.10 -7.63 8.12
CA ILE A 93 4.39 -8.28 9.40
C ILE A 93 3.23 -9.18 9.83
N ILE A 94 1.99 -8.69 9.78
CA ILE A 94 0.80 -9.48 10.13
C ILE A 94 0.64 -10.66 9.19
N ALA A 95 0.81 -10.45 7.89
CA ALA A 95 0.75 -11.52 6.88
C ALA A 95 1.82 -12.59 7.16
N GLY A 96 3.02 -12.18 7.58
CA GLY A 96 4.12 -13.07 7.94
C GLY A 96 3.89 -13.85 9.22
N TRP A 97 3.58 -13.15 10.32
CA TRP A 97 3.40 -13.75 11.66
C TRP A 97 2.20 -14.69 11.75
N MET A 98 1.09 -14.33 11.10
CA MET A 98 -0.16 -15.07 11.23
C MET A 98 -0.27 -16.25 10.26
N CYS A 99 0.67 -16.39 9.31
CA CYS A 99 0.62 -17.46 8.33
C CYS A 99 1.26 -18.74 8.88
N GLY A 100 0.43 -19.66 9.39
CA GLY A 100 0.86 -21.00 9.82
C GLY A 100 1.04 -22.01 8.68
N GLY A 101 1.40 -21.54 7.49
CA GLY A 101 1.63 -22.36 6.29
C GLY A 101 3.06 -22.27 5.74
N GLY A 102 3.94 -21.61 6.50
CA GLY A 102 5.31 -21.34 6.14
C GLY A 102 5.56 -20.10 5.29
N LYS A 103 6.84 -19.93 4.97
CA LYS A 103 7.39 -18.70 4.38
C LYS A 103 6.79 -18.41 3.02
N LYS A 104 6.60 -19.45 2.20
CA LYS A 104 6.02 -19.29 0.87
C LYS A 104 4.57 -18.77 0.94
N THR A 105 3.76 -19.25 1.89
CA THR A 105 2.39 -18.76 2.04
C THR A 105 2.33 -17.37 2.67
N ALA A 106 3.27 -17.02 3.55
CA ALA A 106 3.43 -15.66 4.06
C ALA A 106 3.75 -14.66 2.93
N PHE A 107 4.71 -15.00 2.05
CA PHE A 107 5.02 -14.21 0.85
C PHE A 107 3.78 -14.01 -0.02
N ILE A 108 3.12 -15.12 -0.38
CA ILE A 108 1.97 -15.09 -1.30
C ILE A 108 0.82 -14.28 -0.70
N SER A 109 0.59 -14.37 0.62
CA SER A 109 -0.47 -13.62 1.30
C SER A 109 -0.28 -12.12 1.13
N TRP A 110 0.91 -11.60 1.43
CA TRP A 110 1.21 -10.19 1.21
C TRP A 110 1.22 -9.81 -0.28
N TYR A 111 1.87 -10.62 -1.11
CA TYR A 111 1.97 -10.35 -2.55
C TYR A 111 0.59 -10.23 -3.20
N LEU A 112 -0.37 -11.07 -2.82
CA LEU A 112 -1.75 -10.97 -3.29
C LEU A 112 -2.44 -9.69 -2.83
N ILE A 113 -2.21 -9.23 -1.60
CA ILE A 113 -2.73 -7.95 -1.12
C ILE A 113 -2.19 -6.81 -2.00
N ALA A 114 -0.89 -6.81 -2.26
CA ALA A 114 -0.26 -5.77 -3.07
C ALA A 114 -0.81 -5.75 -4.51
N VAL A 115 -0.96 -6.92 -5.14
CA VAL A 115 -1.52 -7.04 -6.50
C VAL A 115 -2.99 -6.62 -6.52
N ILE A 116 -3.82 -7.09 -5.59
CA ILE A 116 -5.24 -6.73 -5.52
C ILE A 116 -5.41 -5.21 -5.33
N SER A 117 -4.67 -4.60 -4.40
CA SER A 117 -4.72 -3.15 -4.20
C SER A 117 -4.30 -2.39 -5.46
N SER A 118 -3.28 -2.85 -6.17
CA SER A 118 -2.80 -2.21 -7.42
C SER A 118 -3.83 -2.33 -8.55
N VAL A 119 -4.51 -3.49 -8.65
CA VAL A 119 -5.59 -3.71 -9.62
C VAL A 119 -6.80 -2.82 -9.29
N ILE A 120 -7.16 -2.65 -8.02
CA ILE A 120 -8.25 -1.76 -7.61
C ILE A 120 -7.95 -0.32 -8.07
N ILE A 121 -6.74 0.18 -7.82
CA ILE A 121 -6.33 1.53 -8.24
C ILE A 121 -6.34 1.66 -9.75
N TYR A 122 -5.82 0.65 -10.44
CA TYR A 122 -5.85 0.58 -11.91
C TYR A 122 -7.30 0.75 -12.43
N VAL A 123 -8.26 0.01 -11.86
CA VAL A 123 -9.68 0.13 -12.26
C VAL A 123 -10.24 1.50 -11.93
N VAL A 124 -9.97 2.03 -10.74
CA VAL A 124 -10.42 3.38 -10.33
C VAL A 124 -9.86 4.45 -11.27
N ASN A 125 -8.57 4.39 -11.59
CA ASN A 125 -7.93 5.34 -12.51
C ASN A 125 -8.53 5.25 -13.92
N ILE A 126 -8.83 4.05 -14.43
CA ILE A 126 -9.52 3.92 -15.72
C ILE A 126 -10.88 4.61 -15.68
N VAL A 127 -11.66 4.40 -14.61
CA VAL A 127 -13.01 4.98 -14.51
C VAL A 127 -12.96 6.51 -14.39
N LEU A 128 -12.02 7.06 -13.63
CA LEU A 128 -11.92 8.50 -13.39
C LEU A 128 -11.26 9.27 -14.55
N TYR A 129 -10.28 8.69 -15.23
CA TYR A 129 -9.52 9.34 -16.29
C TYR A 129 -9.91 8.88 -17.71
N ALA A 130 -11.02 8.15 -17.85
CA ALA A 130 -11.55 7.67 -19.14
C ALA A 130 -11.80 8.80 -20.16
N GLU A 131 -12.00 10.05 -19.72
CA GLU A 131 -12.44 11.14 -20.59
C GLU A 131 -11.33 12.05 -21.15
N GLY A 132 -10.05 11.77 -20.88
CA GLY A 132 -8.99 12.44 -21.61
C GLY A 132 -7.62 12.39 -20.97
N VAL A 133 -6.62 12.54 -21.84
CA VAL A 133 -5.18 12.77 -21.57
C VAL A 133 -4.29 11.51 -21.62
N GLY A 134 -3.51 11.42 -22.71
CA GLY A 134 -2.18 10.76 -22.75
C GLY A 134 -2.15 9.25 -23.00
N PRO A 135 -0.94 8.65 -23.15
CA PRO A 135 -0.77 7.21 -23.29
C PRO A 135 -1.13 6.54 -21.97
N VAL A 136 -2.43 6.28 -21.81
CA VAL A 136 -3.05 5.52 -20.73
C VAL A 136 -2.24 4.26 -20.40
N PHE A 137 -1.60 3.65 -21.40
CA PHE A 137 -0.73 2.49 -21.25
C PHE A 137 0.46 2.69 -20.29
N ASP A 138 1.14 3.84 -20.32
CA ASP A 138 2.34 4.08 -19.51
C ASP A 138 2.00 4.26 -18.01
N TYR A 139 0.90 4.99 -17.73
CA TYR A 139 0.37 5.14 -16.37
C TYR A 139 -0.19 3.83 -15.82
N LEU A 140 -0.90 3.07 -16.65
CA LEU A 140 -1.48 1.79 -16.26
C LEU A 140 -0.42 0.72 -15.99
N PHE A 141 0.60 0.63 -16.84
CA PHE A 141 1.70 -0.31 -16.64
C PHE A 141 2.56 0.08 -15.43
N GLY A 142 2.81 1.38 -15.23
CA GLY A 142 3.52 1.88 -14.05
C GLY A 142 2.82 1.53 -12.74
N THR A 143 1.49 1.65 -12.71
CA THR A 143 0.66 1.32 -11.52
C THR A 143 0.77 -0.17 -11.16
N LEU A 144 0.62 -1.07 -12.13
CA LEU A 144 0.76 -2.51 -11.90
C LEU A 144 2.19 -2.90 -11.54
N LEU A 145 3.18 -2.34 -12.23
CA LEU A 145 4.60 -2.63 -12.00
C LEU A 145 5.06 -2.19 -10.61
N ALA A 146 4.67 -1.00 -10.15
CA ALA A 146 4.96 -0.52 -8.80
C ALA A 146 4.39 -1.47 -7.74
N GLY A 147 3.13 -1.86 -7.91
CA GLY A 147 2.46 -2.86 -7.08
C GLY A 147 3.19 -4.21 -6.98
N LEU A 148 3.68 -4.71 -8.12
CA LEU A 148 4.44 -5.96 -8.18
C LEU A 148 5.77 -5.85 -7.43
N LEU A 149 6.51 -4.76 -7.64
CA LEU A 149 7.81 -4.53 -6.99
C LEU A 149 7.66 -4.39 -5.47
N ILE A 150 6.64 -3.65 -5.02
CA ILE A 150 6.33 -3.46 -3.60
C ILE A 150 5.81 -4.77 -2.99
N GLY A 151 5.01 -5.53 -3.75
CA GLY A 151 4.61 -6.89 -3.40
C GLY A 151 5.80 -7.82 -3.16
N ILE A 152 6.83 -7.77 -4.01
CA ILE A 152 8.05 -8.57 -3.85
C ILE A 152 8.85 -8.10 -2.62
N PHE A 153 9.08 -6.80 -2.50
CA PHE A 153 9.90 -6.23 -1.42
C PHE A 153 9.34 -6.53 -0.03
N TYR A 154 8.08 -6.16 0.22
CA TYR A 154 7.43 -6.44 1.50
C TYR A 154 7.03 -7.91 1.65
N GLY A 155 6.93 -8.66 0.56
CA GLY A 155 6.76 -10.12 0.58
C GLY A 155 7.98 -10.80 1.20
N ALA A 156 9.19 -10.34 0.88
CA ALA A 156 10.40 -10.81 1.53
C ALA A 156 10.40 -10.52 3.04
N ILE A 157 9.91 -9.35 3.46
CA ILE A 157 9.74 -9.01 4.88
C ILE A 157 8.76 -9.99 5.56
N ALA A 158 7.60 -10.25 4.93
CA ALA A 158 6.62 -11.22 5.43
C ALA A 158 7.23 -12.63 5.59
N MET A 159 8.13 -13.05 4.70
CA MET A 159 8.87 -14.33 4.84
C MET A 159 9.83 -14.34 6.04
N LEU A 160 10.56 -13.23 6.24
CA LEU A 160 11.59 -13.12 7.27
C LEU A 160 10.98 -13.13 8.67
N VAL A 161 9.85 -12.45 8.86
CA VAL A 161 9.16 -12.38 10.15
C VAL A 161 8.30 -13.61 10.45
N ASN A 162 8.09 -14.51 9.48
CA ASN A 162 7.32 -15.72 9.71
C ASN A 162 8.05 -16.65 10.71
N PRO A 163 7.39 -17.01 11.84
CA PRO A 163 8.02 -17.70 12.96
C PRO A 163 8.39 -19.16 12.68
N GLU A 164 8.03 -19.73 11.52
CA GLU A 164 8.47 -21.09 11.14
C GLU A 164 9.97 -21.19 10.77
N TYR A 165 10.79 -20.18 11.09
CA TYR A 165 12.24 -20.39 11.30
C TYR A 165 12.50 -20.58 12.80
N TYR A 166 12.16 -21.75 13.34
CA TYR A 166 12.92 -22.54 14.32
C TYR A 166 12.35 -23.97 14.35
#